data_AF-A0A9N9HY96-F1
#
_entry.id   AF-A0A9N9HY96-F1
#
_cell.length_a   1.000
_cell.length_b   1.000
_cell.length_c   1.000
_cell.angle_alpha   90.00
_cell.angle_beta   90.00
_cell.angle_gamma   90.00
#
_symmetry.space_group_name_H-M   'P 1'
#
loop_
_entity.id
_entity.type
_entity.pdbx_description
1 polymer ?
#
loop_
_entity_poly.entity_id
_entity_poly.type
_entity_poly.pdbx_seq_one_letter_code
_entity_poly.pdbx_strand_id
1 'polypeptide(L)'
;DELGAEQEERRRRTLLNKEFKAFSEKIAEASEGSIDVDIPFRDIGFQGVPFRTNVLLQPTTECLVHLTDSPFLVIPISDIEIAHLERVQFGLKNFDLVFIFKDYSRPPVHINTIPMNQLENVKDWLDSVDVTFYEGTQNLNWSQIMKTINQDPADFYAQGGWSFLKLHSENEDSDGSSDSASEYQQSEDGYEESSSDESSYDEEASDDSDPGSETEESDETAPDWDELEEKARRADERKHGTKRGNASDEEPSRNKKLRR
;
A
#
# COMPACT_ATOMS: atom_id res chain seq x y z
N ASP A 1 -4.30 15.90 26.93
CA ASP A 1 -4.43 14.49 27.31
C ASP A 1 -4.37 13.70 26.02
N GLU A 2 -3.21 13.10 25.72
CA GLU A 2 -2.91 12.48 24.41
C GLU A 2 -3.91 11.36 24.08
N LEU A 3 -4.34 10.61 25.10
CA LEU A 3 -5.39 9.60 25.00
C LEU A 3 -6.74 10.16 24.53
N GLY A 4 -7.09 11.38 24.96
CA GLY A 4 -8.34 12.02 24.54
C GLY A 4 -8.29 12.44 23.06
N ALA A 5 -7.14 12.91 22.59
CA ALA A 5 -6.95 13.28 21.19
C ALA A 5 -6.97 12.05 20.25
N GLU A 6 -6.34 10.96 20.65
CA GLU A 6 -6.33 9.70 19.90
C GLU A 6 -7.74 9.10 19.77
N GLN A 7 -8.52 9.11 20.87
CA GLN A 7 -9.92 8.66 20.85
C GLN A 7 -10.79 9.52 19.94
N GLU A 8 -10.61 10.84 19.96
CA GLU A 8 -11.34 11.76 19.07
C GLU A 8 -10.98 11.52 17.60
N GLU A 9 -9.71 11.30 17.28
CA GLU A 9 -9.27 10.97 15.92
C GLU A 9 -9.87 9.64 15.43
N ARG A 10 -9.85 8.59 16.28
CA ARG A 10 -10.47 7.30 15.95
C ARG A 10 -11.97 7.42 15.73
N ARG A 11 -12.67 8.20 16.56
CA ARG A 11 -14.09 8.49 16.39
C ARG A 11 -14.36 9.23 15.08
N ARG A 12 -13.54 10.23 14.76
CA ARG A 12 -13.65 11.02 13.52
C ARG A 12 -13.43 10.15 12.28
N ARG A 13 -12.40 9.30 12.27
CA ARG A 13 -12.14 8.35 11.17
C ARG A 13 -13.29 7.38 10.97
N THR A 14 -13.86 6.85 12.06
CA THR A 14 -15.00 5.93 12.01
C THR A 14 -16.24 6.61 11.42
N LEU A 15 -16.51 7.86 11.83
CA LEU A 15 -17.62 8.64 11.30
C LEU A 15 -17.44 8.93 9.80
N LEU A 16 -16.25 9.38 9.38
CA LEU A 16 -15.94 9.63 7.98
C LEU A 16 -16.10 8.37 7.12
N ASN A 17 -15.56 7.23 7.57
CA ASN A 17 -15.71 5.97 6.83
C ASN A 17 -17.19 5.57 6.66
N LYS A 18 -18.01 5.78 7.69
CA LYS A 18 -19.45 5.52 7.62
C LYS A 18 -20.16 6.45 6.64
N GLU A 19 -19.81 7.73 6.63
CA GLU A 19 -20.38 8.72 5.71
C GLU A 19 -20.00 8.43 4.25
N PHE A 20 -18.72 8.13 3.98
CA PHE A 20 -18.24 7.77 2.64
C PHE A 20 -18.89 6.50 2.13
N LYS A 21 -18.99 5.46 2.96
CA LYS A 21 -19.68 4.21 2.60
C LYS A 21 -21.16 4.46 2.25
N ALA A 22 -21.88 5.19 3.11
CA ALA A 22 -23.28 5.50 2.86
C ALA A 22 -23.48 6.36 1.60
N PHE A 23 -22.52 7.23 1.28
CA PHE A 23 -22.54 8.02 0.06
C PHE A 23 -22.28 7.17 -1.18
N SER A 24 -21.29 6.28 -1.15
CA SER A 24 -20.98 5.39 -2.27
C SER A 24 -22.12 4.41 -2.55
N GLU A 25 -22.76 3.84 -1.53
CA GLU A 25 -23.95 2.98 -1.67
C GLU A 25 -25.11 3.72 -2.35
N LYS A 26 -25.35 4.98 -1.97
CA LYS A 26 -26.39 5.82 -2.63
C LYS A 26 -26.08 6.10 -4.10
N ILE A 27 -24.80 6.23 -4.47
CA ILE A 27 -24.41 6.38 -5.89
C ILE A 27 -24.75 5.11 -6.65
N ALA A 28 -24.40 3.93 -6.10
CA ALA A 28 -24.72 2.65 -6.72
C ALA A 28 -26.24 2.44 -6.87
N GLU A 29 -27.02 2.72 -5.82
CA GLU A 29 -28.50 2.67 -5.85
C GLU A 29 -29.09 3.61 -6.91
N ALA A 30 -28.63 4.86 -6.95
CA ALA A 30 -29.09 5.86 -7.93
C ALA A 30 -28.69 5.52 -9.38
N SER A 31 -27.66 4.67 -9.55
CA SER A 31 -27.23 4.19 -10.86
C SER A 31 -28.12 3.07 -11.43
N GLU A 32 -29.11 2.59 -10.66
CA GLU A 32 -30.00 1.48 -11.03
C GLU A 32 -29.24 0.21 -11.45
N GLY A 33 -28.09 -0.05 -10.83
CA GLY A 33 -27.24 -1.22 -11.10
C GLY A 33 -26.28 -1.04 -12.28
N SER A 34 -26.11 0.18 -12.80
CA SER A 34 -25.10 0.46 -13.83
C SER A 34 -23.69 0.68 -13.26
N ILE A 35 -23.57 1.04 -11.98
CA ILE A 35 -22.30 1.26 -11.28
C ILE A 35 -22.32 0.45 -9.99
N ASP A 36 -21.23 -0.25 -9.73
CA ASP A 36 -20.97 -0.89 -8.44
C ASP A 36 -19.74 -0.26 -7.77
N VAL A 37 -19.69 -0.32 -6.45
CA VAL A 37 -18.60 0.24 -5.64
C VAL A 37 -17.62 -0.87 -5.32
N ASP A 38 -16.44 -0.81 -5.94
CA ASP A 38 -15.37 -1.75 -5.67
C ASP A 38 -14.54 -1.32 -4.45
N ILE A 39 -14.02 -2.30 -3.70
CA ILE A 39 -13.27 -2.09 -2.46
C ILE A 39 -11.93 -2.82 -2.58
N PRO A 40 -10.79 -2.12 -2.40
CA PRO A 40 -9.49 -2.78 -2.46
C PRO A 40 -9.27 -3.77 -1.33
N PHE A 41 -8.79 -4.97 -1.69
CA PHE A 41 -8.41 -6.03 -0.76
C PHE A 41 -7.01 -5.77 -0.23
N ARG A 42 -6.93 -5.22 0.99
CA ARG A 42 -5.64 -4.85 1.61
C ARG A 42 -4.74 -6.05 1.90
N ASP A 43 -5.32 -7.20 2.25
CA ASP A 43 -4.57 -8.38 2.72
C ASP A 43 -3.76 -9.06 1.60
N ILE A 44 -4.18 -8.88 0.34
CA ILE A 44 -3.46 -9.35 -0.86
C ILE A 44 -2.72 -8.21 -1.58
N GLY A 45 -2.60 -7.05 -0.92
CA GLY A 45 -1.84 -5.92 -1.45
C GLY A 45 -0.33 -6.17 -1.38
N PHE A 46 0.41 -5.56 -2.30
CA PHE A 46 1.86 -5.66 -2.37
C PHE A 46 2.50 -4.27 -2.56
N GLN A 47 3.75 -4.14 -2.16
CA GLN A 47 4.50 -2.89 -2.27
C GLN A 47 5.22 -2.83 -3.62
N GLY A 48 5.28 -1.65 -4.22
CA GLY A 48 6.02 -1.45 -5.45
C GLY A 48 6.09 0.02 -5.87
N VAL A 49 6.85 0.28 -6.92
CA VAL A 49 7.12 1.60 -7.47
C VAL A 49 6.57 1.67 -8.90
N PRO A 50 5.27 1.95 -9.08
CA PRO A 50 4.68 2.15 -10.40
C PRO A 50 5.11 3.48 -11.04
N PHE A 51 5.53 4.44 -10.20
CA PHE A 51 5.94 5.77 -10.63
C PHE A 51 7.30 6.15 -10.01
N ARG A 52 7.29 6.97 -8.95
CA ARG A 52 8.52 7.48 -8.30
C ARG A 52 8.71 7.00 -6.86
N THR A 53 7.62 6.71 -6.17
CA THR A 53 7.61 6.37 -4.75
C THR A 53 7.14 4.94 -4.57
N ASN A 54 7.63 4.31 -3.50
CA ASN A 54 7.12 3.02 -3.09
C ASN A 54 5.73 3.19 -2.48
N VAL A 55 4.76 2.45 -3.00
CA VAL A 55 3.35 2.54 -2.60
C VAL A 55 2.76 1.16 -2.42
N LEU A 56 1.70 1.08 -1.63
CA LEU A 56 0.86 -0.12 -1.56
C LEU A 56 -0.06 -0.16 -2.79
N LEU A 57 0.10 -1.18 -3.61
CA LEU A 57 -0.83 -1.55 -4.67
C LEU A 57 -1.81 -2.57 -4.11
N GLN A 58 -3.09 -2.39 -4.43
CA GLN A 58 -4.16 -3.21 -3.88
C GLN A 58 -5.04 -3.73 -5.01
N PRO A 59 -5.17 -5.06 -5.16
CA PRO A 59 -6.20 -5.63 -6.01
C PRO A 59 -7.59 -5.26 -5.50
N THR A 60 -8.52 -5.11 -6.42
CA THR A 60 -9.96 -5.01 -6.20
C THR A 60 -10.63 -6.18 -6.92
N THR A 61 -11.95 -6.15 -7.09
CA THR A 61 -12.64 -7.20 -7.85
C THR A 61 -12.24 -7.19 -9.33
N GLU A 62 -12.08 -6.01 -9.92
CA GLU A 62 -11.86 -5.84 -11.37
C GLU A 62 -10.56 -5.11 -11.73
N CYS A 63 -9.83 -4.55 -10.76
CA CYS A 63 -8.68 -3.70 -11.00
C CYS A 63 -7.50 -4.00 -10.05
N LEU A 64 -6.29 -3.64 -10.47
CA LEU A 64 -5.17 -3.34 -9.57
C LEU A 64 -5.06 -1.82 -9.43
N VAL A 65 -5.07 -1.31 -8.19
CA VAL A 65 -5.13 0.13 -7.95
C VAL A 65 -4.10 0.66 -6.96
N HIS A 66 -3.77 1.93 -7.13
CA HIS A 66 -3.18 2.80 -6.12
C HIS A 66 -3.91 4.15 -6.16
N LEU A 67 -4.65 4.47 -5.10
CA LEU A 67 -5.56 5.64 -5.05
C LEU A 67 -5.26 6.59 -3.88
N THR A 68 -4.22 6.32 -3.09
CA THR A 68 -3.92 7.09 -1.87
C THR A 68 -3.41 8.49 -2.21
N ASP A 69 -2.50 8.58 -3.18
CA ASP A 69 -1.89 9.83 -3.61
C ASP A 69 -1.59 9.83 -5.12
N SER A 70 -1.33 11.03 -5.65
CA SER A 70 -1.12 11.23 -7.08
C SER A 70 0.36 11.01 -7.44
N PRO A 71 0.68 10.37 -8.58
CA PRO A 71 -0.26 9.90 -9.61
C PRO A 71 -0.98 8.60 -9.25
N PHE A 72 -2.29 8.57 -9.49
CA PHE A 72 -3.11 7.37 -9.28
C PHE A 72 -2.80 6.30 -10.34
N LEU A 73 -2.87 5.04 -9.92
CA LEU A 73 -2.79 3.90 -10.82
C LEU A 73 -4.13 3.16 -10.79
N VAL A 74 -4.68 2.88 -11.97
CA VAL A 74 -5.84 2.00 -12.15
C VAL A 74 -5.58 1.13 -13.37
N ILE A 75 -5.45 -0.18 -13.13
CA ILE A 75 -5.24 -1.18 -14.18
C ILE A 75 -6.43 -2.13 -14.15
N PRO A 76 -7.37 -2.03 -15.11
CA PRO A 76 -8.41 -3.04 -15.27
C PRO A 76 -7.79 -4.38 -15.58
N ILE A 77 -8.14 -5.42 -14.82
CA ILE A 77 -7.58 -6.77 -14.99
C ILE A 77 -7.98 -7.32 -16.37
N SER A 78 -9.20 -7.03 -16.81
CA SER A 78 -9.73 -7.45 -18.10
C SER A 78 -8.98 -6.88 -19.32
N ASP A 79 -8.23 -5.79 -19.15
CA ASP A 79 -7.41 -5.20 -20.22
C ASP A 79 -6.02 -5.86 -20.36
N ILE A 80 -5.60 -6.64 -19.37
CA ILE A 80 -4.28 -7.27 -19.34
C ILE A 80 -4.25 -8.43 -20.34
N GLU A 81 -3.24 -8.45 -21.21
CA GLU A 81 -2.94 -9.57 -22.11
C GLU A 81 -2.03 -10.57 -21.42
N ILE A 82 -0.88 -10.10 -20.91
CA ILE A 82 0.07 -10.89 -20.13
C ILE A 82 0.76 -10.03 -19.07
N ALA A 83 1.33 -10.70 -18.08
CA ALA A 83 2.28 -10.12 -17.15
C ALA A 83 3.69 -10.71 -17.36
N HIS A 84 4.73 -9.92 -17.14
CA HIS A 84 6.11 -10.42 -17.09
C HIS A 84 6.79 -9.99 -15.79
N LEU A 85 7.33 -10.95 -15.05
CA LEU A 85 8.10 -10.73 -13.85
C LEU A 85 9.58 -10.73 -14.22
N GLU A 86 10.19 -9.54 -14.15
CA GLU A 86 11.60 -9.31 -14.49
C GLU A 86 12.46 -9.36 -13.24
N ARG A 87 13.75 -9.69 -13.43
CA ARG A 87 14.73 -9.79 -12.33
C ARG A 87 14.39 -10.84 -11.28
N VAL A 88 13.66 -11.89 -11.67
CA VAL A 88 13.41 -13.05 -10.82
C VAL A 88 14.64 -13.96 -10.86
N GLN A 89 15.56 -13.75 -9.92
CA GLN A 89 16.77 -14.56 -9.77
C GLN A 89 17.21 -14.65 -8.32
N PHE A 90 17.94 -15.71 -7.97
CA PHE A 90 18.44 -15.90 -6.62
C PHE A 90 19.40 -14.77 -6.21
N GLY A 91 19.24 -14.26 -4.98
CA GLY A 91 20.11 -13.23 -4.41
C GLY A 91 19.67 -11.78 -4.65
N LEU A 92 18.68 -11.54 -5.52
CA LEU A 92 18.05 -10.22 -5.60
C LEU A 92 17.00 -10.03 -4.51
N LYS A 93 16.96 -8.81 -3.95
CA LYS A 93 15.98 -8.44 -2.92
C LYS A 93 14.63 -8.09 -3.51
N ASN A 94 14.60 -7.64 -4.76
CA ASN A 94 13.41 -7.12 -5.42
C ASN A 94 13.35 -7.63 -6.87
N PHE A 95 12.13 -7.69 -7.41
CA PHE A 95 11.83 -7.97 -8.82
C PHE A 95 10.97 -6.83 -9.40
N ASP A 96 10.74 -6.83 -10.71
CA ASP A 96 9.79 -5.91 -11.35
C ASP A 96 8.65 -6.68 -12.01
N LEU A 97 7.49 -6.04 -12.13
CA LEU A 97 6.33 -6.57 -12.81
C LEU A 97 5.94 -5.64 -13.97
N VAL A 98 5.78 -6.21 -15.16
CA VAL A 98 5.37 -5.49 -16.35
C VAL A 98 4.03 -6.02 -16.83
N PHE A 99 3.05 -5.13 -16.97
CA PHE A 99 1.77 -5.45 -17.58
C PHE A 99 1.74 -5.03 -19.04
N ILE A 100 1.41 -5.98 -19.91
CA ILE A 100 1.15 -5.76 -21.33
C ILE A 100 -0.35 -5.86 -21.54
N PHE A 101 -0.92 -4.92 -22.27
CA PHE A 101 -2.36 -4.83 -22.51
C PHE A 101 -2.77 -5.50 -23.82
N LYS A 102 -4.04 -5.88 -23.91
CA LYS A 102 -4.66 -6.38 -25.15
C LYS A 102 -4.62 -5.35 -26.27
N ASP A 103 -4.72 -4.07 -25.92
CA ASP A 103 -4.44 -2.96 -26.82
C ASP A 103 -2.93 -2.68 -26.88
N TYR A 104 -2.27 -3.19 -27.92
CA TYR A 104 -0.82 -3.03 -28.11
C TYR A 104 -0.39 -1.59 -28.42
N SER A 105 -1.31 -0.68 -28.70
CA SER A 105 -0.99 0.75 -28.80
C SER A 105 -0.78 1.40 -27.42
N ARG A 106 -1.34 0.79 -26.36
CA ARG A 106 -1.13 1.23 -24.98
C ARG A 106 0.28 0.81 -24.52
N PRO A 107 1.07 1.75 -23.98
CA PRO A 107 2.40 1.41 -23.47
C PRO A 107 2.28 0.45 -22.27
N PRO A 108 3.22 -0.52 -22.13
CA PRO A 108 3.29 -1.37 -20.96
C PRO A 108 3.42 -0.56 -19.67
N VAL A 109 2.84 -1.07 -18.59
CA VAL A 109 2.95 -0.47 -17.26
C VAL A 109 3.95 -1.26 -16.43
N HIS A 110 4.91 -0.55 -15.86
CA HIS A 110 5.94 -1.13 -14.99
C HIS A 110 5.58 -0.86 -13.52
N ILE A 111 5.69 -1.89 -12.69
CA ILE A 111 5.70 -1.78 -11.22
C ILE A 111 7.04 -2.30 -10.76
N ASN A 112 7.91 -1.38 -10.37
CA ASN A 112 9.29 -1.71 -10.07
C ASN A 112 9.51 -1.99 -8.58
N THR A 113 10.64 -2.61 -8.25
CA THR A 113 11.13 -2.72 -6.86
C THR A 113 10.13 -3.43 -5.93
N ILE A 114 9.46 -4.47 -6.44
CA ILE A 114 8.57 -5.30 -5.63
C ILE A 114 9.44 -6.22 -4.76
N PRO A 115 9.23 -6.28 -3.43
CA PRO A 115 10.00 -7.16 -2.56
C PRO A 115 9.90 -8.64 -2.97
N MET A 116 11.03 -9.35 -3.01
CA MET A 116 11.09 -10.75 -3.46
C MET A 116 10.27 -11.70 -2.56
N ASN A 117 10.06 -11.35 -1.28
CA ASN A 117 9.18 -12.11 -0.38
C ASN A 117 7.69 -12.00 -0.74
N GLN A 118 7.31 -11.09 -1.65
CA GLN A 118 5.94 -10.96 -2.17
C GLN A 118 5.78 -11.62 -3.55
N LEU A 119 6.82 -12.24 -4.11
CA LEU A 119 6.80 -12.86 -5.43
C LEU A 119 5.67 -13.88 -5.56
N GLU A 120 5.60 -14.85 -4.64
CA GLU A 120 4.58 -15.90 -4.67
C GLU A 120 3.17 -15.33 -4.49
N ASN A 121 2.99 -14.34 -3.61
CA ASN A 121 1.69 -13.68 -3.43
C ASN A 121 1.21 -12.98 -4.72
N VAL A 122 2.13 -12.36 -5.48
CA VAL A 122 1.81 -11.72 -6.77
C VAL A 122 1.46 -12.78 -7.81
N LYS A 123 2.19 -13.90 -7.88
CA LYS A 123 1.88 -15.02 -8.78
C LYS A 123 0.52 -15.64 -8.47
N ASP A 124 0.26 -15.96 -7.20
CA ASP A 124 -1.01 -16.50 -6.73
C ASP A 124 -2.18 -15.58 -7.10
N TRP A 125 -1.99 -14.25 -6.96
CA TRP A 125 -2.99 -13.29 -7.38
C TRP A 125 -3.20 -13.31 -8.90
N LEU A 126 -2.14 -13.26 -9.71
CA LEU A 126 -2.23 -13.31 -11.18
C LEU A 126 -2.95 -14.58 -11.66
N ASP A 127 -2.64 -15.73 -11.06
CA ASP A 127 -3.31 -17.01 -11.32
C ASP A 127 -4.79 -16.96 -10.93
N SER A 128 -5.13 -16.35 -9.77
CA SER A 128 -6.52 -16.25 -9.31
C SER A 128 -7.42 -15.41 -10.22
N VAL A 129 -6.82 -14.55 -11.06
CA VAL A 129 -7.53 -13.68 -12.01
C VAL A 129 -7.30 -14.06 -13.47
N ASP A 130 -6.81 -15.28 -13.72
CA ASP A 130 -6.55 -15.86 -15.05
C ASP A 130 -5.60 -15.02 -15.94
N VAL A 131 -4.66 -14.29 -15.34
CA VAL A 131 -3.63 -13.54 -16.09
C VAL A 131 -2.41 -14.43 -16.30
N THR A 132 -2.13 -14.77 -17.55
CA THR A 132 -0.90 -15.51 -17.89
C THR A 132 0.33 -14.67 -17.60
N PHE A 133 1.30 -15.24 -16.90
CA PHE A 133 2.57 -14.59 -16.62
C PHE A 133 3.80 -15.42 -17.02
N TYR A 134 4.91 -14.71 -17.19
CA TYR A 134 6.23 -15.28 -17.49
C TYR A 134 7.28 -14.68 -16.56
N GLU A 135 8.35 -15.40 -16.30
CA GLU A 135 9.46 -14.95 -15.45
C GLU A 135 10.74 -14.78 -16.26
N GLY A 136 11.56 -13.80 -15.92
CA GLY A 136 12.85 -13.55 -16.53
C GLY A 136 13.83 -12.95 -15.53
N THR A 137 15.11 -13.23 -15.71
CA THR A 137 16.21 -12.75 -14.87
C THR A 137 16.66 -11.32 -15.23
N GLN A 138 16.33 -10.86 -16.44
CA GLN A 138 16.74 -9.58 -17.00
C GLN A 138 15.54 -8.69 -17.32
N ASN A 139 15.77 -7.38 -17.41
CA ASN A 139 14.78 -6.44 -17.91
C ASN A 139 14.77 -6.45 -19.45
N LEU A 140 13.59 -6.49 -20.06
CA LEU A 140 13.44 -6.49 -21.51
C LEU A 140 13.20 -5.09 -22.06
N ASN A 141 13.59 -4.87 -23.33
CA ASN A 141 13.26 -3.63 -24.03
C ASN A 141 11.84 -3.68 -24.62
N TRP A 142 10.85 -3.47 -23.75
CA TRP A 142 9.43 -3.50 -24.11
C TRP A 142 9.04 -2.50 -25.20
N SER A 143 9.69 -1.34 -25.25
CA SER A 143 9.45 -0.36 -26.32
C SER A 143 9.75 -0.93 -27.70
N GLN A 144 10.89 -1.63 -27.83
CA GLN A 144 11.26 -2.28 -29.08
C GLN A 144 10.38 -3.51 -29.38
N ILE A 145 10.11 -4.34 -28.37
CA ILE A 145 9.24 -5.53 -28.51
C ILE A 145 7.86 -5.13 -29.01
N MET A 146 7.20 -4.19 -28.32
CA MET A 146 5.87 -3.71 -28.70
C MET A 146 5.87 -3.04 -30.06
N LYS A 147 6.94 -2.35 -30.45
CA LYS A 147 7.07 -1.77 -31.80
C LYS A 147 7.13 -2.85 -32.89
N THR A 148 7.79 -3.97 -32.64
CA THR A 148 7.83 -5.10 -33.57
C THR A 148 6.48 -5.79 -33.65
N ILE A 149 5.85 -6.07 -32.50
CA ILE A 149 4.52 -6.71 -32.46
C ILE A 149 3.47 -5.85 -33.18
N ASN A 150 3.49 -4.52 -32.99
CA ASN A 150 2.56 -3.60 -33.65
C ASN A 150 2.75 -3.49 -35.17
N GLN A 151 3.89 -3.92 -35.74
CA GLN A 151 4.09 -3.92 -37.19
C GLN A 151 3.31 -5.04 -37.88
N ASP A 152 3.34 -6.25 -37.30
CA ASP A 152 2.58 -7.39 -37.80
C ASP A 152 2.17 -8.32 -36.64
N PRO A 153 1.01 -8.05 -36.00
CA PRO A 153 0.50 -8.89 -34.91
C PRO A 153 0.17 -10.31 -35.38
N ALA A 154 -0.21 -10.50 -36.64
CA ALA A 154 -0.61 -11.83 -37.14
C ALA A 154 0.59 -12.75 -37.29
N ASP A 155 1.70 -12.22 -37.81
CA ASP A 155 2.96 -12.95 -37.91
C ASP A 155 3.55 -13.28 -36.53
N PHE A 156 3.44 -12.35 -35.56
CA PHE A 156 3.86 -12.59 -34.17
C PHE A 156 3.19 -13.86 -33.58
N TYR A 157 1.87 -13.97 -33.69
CA TYR A 157 1.17 -15.16 -33.19
C TYR A 157 1.42 -16.41 -34.05
N ALA A 158 1.67 -16.27 -35.35
CA ALA A 158 2.05 -17.41 -36.21
C ALA A 158 3.42 -18.01 -35.81
N GLN A 159 4.31 -17.19 -35.26
CA GLN A 159 5.65 -17.59 -34.79
C GLN A 159 5.67 -18.07 -33.32
N GLY A 160 4.51 -18.24 -32.68
CA GLY A 160 4.40 -18.72 -31.29
C GLY A 160 4.07 -17.64 -30.26
N GLY A 161 3.90 -16.38 -30.69
CA GLY A 161 3.46 -15.29 -29.84
C GLY A 161 4.36 -15.10 -28.62
N TRP A 162 3.77 -15.07 -27.43
CA TRP A 162 4.48 -14.86 -26.15
C TRP A 162 5.39 -16.01 -25.70
N SER A 163 5.51 -17.10 -26.46
CA SER A 163 6.35 -18.25 -26.07
C SER A 163 7.85 -17.90 -25.96
N PHE A 164 8.32 -16.86 -26.67
CA PHE A 164 9.73 -16.44 -26.60
C PHE A 164 10.14 -16.00 -25.18
N LEU A 165 9.19 -15.54 -24.36
CA LEU A 165 9.44 -15.17 -22.97
C LEU A 165 9.87 -16.37 -22.12
N LYS A 166 9.42 -17.60 -22.45
CA LYS A 166 9.87 -18.83 -21.79
C LYS A 166 11.31 -19.21 -22.15
N LEU A 167 11.71 -18.98 -23.40
CA LEU A 167 13.06 -19.30 -23.84
C LEU A 167 14.12 -18.43 -23.13
N HIS A 168 13.76 -17.21 -22.74
CA HIS A 168 14.62 -16.39 -21.91
C HIS A 168 14.72 -16.89 -20.46
N SER A 169 13.70 -17.61 -19.96
CA SER A 169 13.74 -18.25 -18.64
C SER A 169 14.61 -19.52 -18.63
N GLU A 170 14.53 -20.35 -19.67
CA GLU A 170 15.16 -21.70 -19.67
C GLU A 170 16.62 -21.73 -20.15
N ASN A 171 17.04 -20.80 -21.02
CA ASN A 171 18.41 -20.80 -21.56
C ASN A 171 19.48 -20.35 -20.56
N GLU A 172 19.11 -19.96 -19.35
CA GLU A 172 20.05 -19.45 -18.35
C GLU A 172 20.37 -20.48 -17.24
N ASP A 173 19.64 -21.59 -17.15
CA ASP A 173 19.95 -22.72 -16.24
C ASP A 173 20.88 -23.77 -16.86
N SER A 174 21.24 -23.63 -18.14
CA SER A 174 22.19 -24.51 -18.83
C SER A 174 23.56 -23.82 -18.99
N ASP A 175 24.46 -24.10 -18.06
CA ASP A 175 25.89 -23.83 -18.12
C ASP A 175 26.50 -24.10 -19.52
N GLY A 176 27.27 -23.15 -20.04
CA GLY A 176 28.32 -23.38 -21.04
C GLY A 176 27.98 -24.16 -22.31
N SER A 177 27.38 -23.51 -23.31
CA SER A 177 27.65 -23.84 -24.71
C SER A 177 27.47 -22.64 -25.64
N SER A 178 28.60 -22.21 -26.17
CA SER A 178 28.73 -21.30 -27.31
C SER A 178 28.08 -21.88 -28.57
N ASP A 179 27.35 -21.02 -29.27
CA ASP A 179 27.24 -20.91 -30.74
C ASP A 179 25.81 -20.84 -31.28
N SER A 180 25.22 -19.65 -31.25
CA SER A 180 24.64 -18.98 -32.44
C SER A 180 24.00 -17.65 -32.05
N ALA A 181 24.83 -16.66 -31.73
CA ALA A 181 24.42 -15.27 -31.81
C ALA A 181 24.88 -14.74 -33.18
N SER A 182 23.93 -14.66 -34.10
CA SER A 182 24.10 -14.07 -35.43
C SER A 182 24.62 -12.64 -35.33
N GLU A 183 25.72 -12.38 -36.08
CA GLU A 183 26.37 -11.09 -36.27
C GLU A 183 25.38 -9.97 -36.62
N TYR A 184 25.26 -8.96 -35.75
CA TYR A 184 24.93 -7.60 -36.16
C TYR A 184 25.98 -6.66 -35.58
N GLN A 185 26.91 -6.28 -36.45
CA GLN A 185 28.02 -5.39 -36.18
C GLN A 185 27.56 -3.95 -36.41
N GLN A 186 27.52 -3.13 -35.35
CA GLN A 186 27.48 -1.68 -35.48
C GLN A 186 28.62 -1.08 -34.66
N SER A 187 29.42 -0.27 -35.34
CA SER A 187 30.74 0.23 -35.00
C SER A 187 30.80 1.20 -33.81
N GLU A 188 31.90 1.06 -33.06
CA GLU A 188 32.42 1.95 -32.01
C GLU A 188 32.55 3.42 -32.43
N ASP A 189 32.42 4.34 -31.46
CA ASP A 189 33.37 5.45 -31.27
C ASP A 189 33.14 6.14 -29.90
N GLY A 190 34.23 6.34 -29.14
CA GLY A 190 34.41 7.54 -28.31
C GLY A 190 34.33 7.42 -26.79
N TYR A 191 35.42 6.97 -26.18
CA TYR A 191 35.79 7.07 -24.76
C TYR A 191 35.95 8.52 -24.29
N GLU A 192 35.54 8.83 -23.04
CA GLU A 192 36.43 9.46 -22.04
C GLU A 192 35.83 9.42 -20.61
N GLU A 193 36.69 9.04 -19.68
CA GLU A 193 36.53 8.89 -18.24
C GLU A 193 36.79 10.22 -17.53
N SER A 194 36.01 10.55 -16.49
CA SER A 194 36.55 11.34 -15.37
C SER A 194 35.73 11.18 -14.09
N SER A 195 36.42 10.64 -13.10
CA SER A 195 36.08 10.58 -11.68
C SER A 195 36.08 11.97 -11.03
N SER A 196 35.20 12.22 -10.06
CA SER A 196 35.43 13.24 -9.02
C SER A 196 34.69 12.93 -7.72
N ASP A 197 35.45 13.13 -6.66
CA ASP A 197 35.35 12.83 -5.24
C ASP A 197 34.08 13.23 -4.45
N GLU A 198 33.85 12.37 -3.46
CA GLU A 198 33.25 12.47 -2.12
C GLU A 198 32.99 13.82 -1.39
N SER A 199 31.89 13.79 -0.61
CA SER A 199 31.55 14.41 0.71
C SER A 199 30.10 14.92 0.70
N SER A 200 29.23 14.88 1.73
CA SER A 200 29.41 14.95 3.19
C SER A 200 28.05 14.65 3.90
N TYR A 201 28.15 14.07 5.11
CA TYR A 201 27.29 14.23 6.32
C TYR A 201 25.76 13.95 6.33
N ASP A 202 25.41 12.90 7.10
CA ASP A 202 24.57 12.88 8.32
C ASP A 202 23.15 13.47 8.32
N GLU A 203 22.14 12.61 8.58
CA GLU A 203 21.03 12.95 9.47
C GLU A 203 20.38 11.69 10.07
N GLU A 204 20.54 11.56 11.38
CA GLU A 204 19.86 10.69 12.33
C GLU A 204 18.32 10.77 12.25
N ALA A 205 17.63 9.62 12.30
CA ALA A 205 16.29 9.53 12.91
C ALA A 205 15.93 8.07 13.24
N SER A 206 15.89 7.81 14.56
CA SER A 206 14.98 6.92 15.29
C SER A 206 13.60 6.74 14.62
N ASP A 207 12.86 5.65 14.76
CA ASP A 207 12.57 4.90 15.98
C ASP A 207 11.88 3.57 15.62
N ASP A 208 12.05 2.65 16.55
CA ASP A 208 11.43 1.34 16.70
C ASP A 208 9.91 1.48 16.92
N SER A 209 9.12 0.49 16.47
CA SER A 209 7.92 -0.02 17.16
C SER A 209 7.09 -0.94 16.27
N ASP A 210 7.27 -2.23 16.52
CA ASP A 210 6.26 -3.27 16.38
C ASP A 210 4.97 -2.90 17.14
N PRO A 211 3.79 -3.26 16.62
CA PRO A 211 2.92 -4.01 17.50
C PRO A 211 2.22 -5.17 16.77
N GLY A 212 2.67 -6.37 17.11
CA GLY A 212 1.84 -7.57 17.07
C GLY A 212 0.78 -7.59 18.18
N SER A 213 -0.33 -8.26 17.83
CA SER A 213 -1.39 -8.80 18.71
C SER A 213 -2.37 -7.83 19.35
N GLU A 214 -3.61 -7.84 18.85
CA GLU A 214 -4.77 -7.64 19.70
C GLU A 214 -5.64 -8.90 19.67
N THR A 215 -5.63 -9.53 20.84
CA THR A 215 -6.51 -10.54 21.39
C THR A 215 -7.99 -10.14 21.33
N GLU A 216 -8.84 -11.13 21.06
CA GLU A 216 -10.26 -11.07 21.34
C GLU A 216 -10.52 -10.78 22.82
N GLU A 217 -11.33 -9.77 23.14
CA GLU A 217 -12.11 -9.76 24.39
C GLU A 217 -13.35 -8.85 24.32
N SER A 218 -14.50 -9.51 24.40
CA SER A 218 -15.77 -9.15 25.06
C SER A 218 -16.40 -7.76 24.84
N ASP A 219 -17.54 -7.79 24.15
CA ASP A 219 -18.65 -6.83 24.24
C ASP A 219 -19.13 -6.64 25.69
N GLU A 220 -18.54 -5.70 26.41
CA GLU A 220 -19.24 -4.96 27.46
C GLU A 220 -19.27 -3.49 27.07
N THR A 221 -20.45 -3.02 26.68
CA THR A 221 -20.75 -1.62 26.35
C THR A 221 -20.25 -0.70 27.46
N ALA A 222 -19.08 -0.10 27.26
CA ALA A 222 -18.57 0.98 28.08
C ALA A 222 -19.59 2.14 28.04
N PRO A 223 -20.06 2.65 29.19
CA PRO A 223 -21.00 3.76 29.20
C PRO A 223 -20.37 5.00 28.56
N ASP A 224 -21.18 5.72 27.78
CA ASP A 224 -20.79 6.96 27.10
C ASP A 224 -20.22 7.96 28.11
N TRP A 225 -19.13 8.65 27.73
CA TRP A 225 -18.41 9.57 28.61
C TRP A 225 -19.32 10.69 29.13
N ASP A 226 -20.34 11.06 28.35
CA ASP A 226 -21.38 12.02 28.73
C ASP A 226 -22.16 11.56 29.98
N GLU A 227 -22.40 10.25 30.16
CA GLU A 227 -23.05 9.71 31.37
C GLU A 227 -22.11 9.70 32.58
N LEU A 228 -20.81 9.45 32.37
CA LEU A 228 -19.79 9.45 33.42
C LEU A 228 -19.54 10.87 33.96
N GLU A 229 -19.50 11.87 33.08
CA GLU A 229 -19.32 13.28 33.45
C GLU A 229 -20.54 13.82 34.20
N GLU A 230 -21.75 13.50 33.74
CA GLU A 230 -23.00 13.87 34.44
C GLU A 230 -23.08 13.21 35.83
N LYS A 231 -22.63 11.95 35.96
CA LYS A 231 -22.60 11.22 37.24
C LYS A 231 -21.57 11.81 38.21
N ALA A 232 -20.41 12.22 37.71
CA ALA A 232 -19.38 12.91 38.51
C ALA A 232 -19.88 14.28 39.00
N ARG A 233 -20.48 15.08 38.12
CA ARG A 233 -21.07 16.39 38.46
C ARG A 233 -22.13 16.26 39.57
N ARG A 234 -22.99 15.26 39.46
CA ARG A 234 -24.06 14.99 40.45
C ARG A 234 -23.53 14.49 41.79
N ALA A 235 -22.38 13.80 41.80
CA ALA A 235 -21.73 13.33 43.03
C ALA A 235 -21.05 14.49 43.78
N ASP A 236 -20.43 15.43 43.06
CA ASP A 236 -19.78 16.60 43.66
C ASP A 236 -20.79 17.61 44.23
N GLU A 237 -21.93 17.79 43.56
CA GLU A 237 -23.01 18.64 44.03
C GLU A 237 -23.64 18.10 45.34
N ARG A 238 -23.75 16.77 45.47
CA ARG A 238 -24.21 16.11 46.70
C ARG A 238 -23.24 16.25 47.88
N LYS A 239 -21.93 16.28 47.62
CA LYS A 239 -20.91 16.49 48.67
C LYS A 239 -20.86 17.94 49.19
N HIS A 240 -21.17 18.93 48.34
CA HIS A 240 -21.15 20.34 48.75
C HIS A 240 -22.40 20.80 49.52
N GLY A 241 -23.52 20.07 49.44
CA GLY A 241 -24.79 20.44 50.08
C GLY A 241 -24.94 20.12 51.58
N THR A 242 -24.03 19.37 52.21
CA THR A 242 -24.21 18.82 53.57
C THR A 242 -23.38 19.46 54.68
N LYS A 243 -22.70 20.59 54.43
CA LYS A 243 -21.84 21.26 55.44
C LYS A 243 -22.19 22.73 55.71
N ARG A 244 -23.47 23.06 55.86
CA ARG A 244 -23.93 24.33 56.45
C ARG A 244 -25.19 24.13 57.28
N GLY A 245 -25.03 23.97 58.59
CA GLY A 245 -26.14 24.04 59.53
C GLY A 245 -25.94 23.23 60.81
N ASN A 246 -25.11 23.72 61.74
CA ASN A 246 -25.52 23.75 63.14
C ASN A 246 -24.67 24.76 63.92
N ALA A 247 -25.32 25.82 64.38
CA ALA A 247 -24.79 26.78 65.33
C ALA A 247 -25.41 26.50 66.70
N SER A 248 -24.58 26.42 67.74
CA SER A 248 -24.96 26.59 69.16
C SER A 248 -23.66 26.92 69.91
N ASP A 249 -23.44 28.21 70.17
CA ASP A 249 -23.58 28.84 71.50
C ASP A 249 -22.46 28.45 72.48
N GLU A 250 -21.47 29.34 72.65
CA GLU A 250 -21.22 30.10 73.89
C GLU A 250 -19.85 30.83 73.87
N GLU A 251 -19.78 31.86 74.71
CA GLU A 251 -18.98 33.09 74.69
C GLU A 251 -17.45 33.02 74.97
N PRO A 252 -16.73 34.15 74.80
CA PRO A 252 -15.27 34.19 74.62
C PRO A 252 -14.51 34.44 75.93
N SER A 253 -13.34 33.82 76.10
CA SER A 253 -12.36 34.24 77.11
C SER A 253 -11.05 34.72 76.47
N ARG A 254 -10.72 35.97 76.82
CA ARG A 254 -9.49 36.69 76.48
C ARG A 254 -8.26 36.11 77.19
N ASN A 255 -7.11 36.50 76.66
CA ASN A 255 -5.83 36.78 77.34
C ASN A 255 -4.84 35.63 77.62
N LYS A 256 -3.70 35.66 76.89
CA LYS A 256 -2.33 36.00 77.37
C LYS A 256 -1.30 35.26 76.49
N LYS A 257 -0.52 36.00 75.69
CA LYS A 257 0.81 36.60 76.01
C LYS A 257 1.98 35.61 75.95
N LEU A 258 2.92 35.97 75.05
CA LEU A 258 4.38 35.71 75.05
C LEU A 258 4.80 34.23 74.90
N ARG A 259 5.87 33.89 74.19
CA ARG A 259 7.21 34.51 74.17
C ARG A 259 7.88 34.33 72.80
N ARG A 260 8.84 35.23 72.55
CA ARG A 260 10.02 34.99 71.72
C ARG A 260 10.70 33.67 72.07
#